data_AF-A0AAF0EM45-F1
#
_entry.id   AF-A0AAF0EM45-F1
#
_cell.length_a   1.000
_cell.length_b   1.000
_cell.length_c   1.000
_cell.angle_alpha   90.00
_cell.angle_beta   90.00
_cell.angle_gamma   90.00
#
_symmetry.space_group_name_H-M   'P 1'
#
loop_
_entity.id
_entity.type
_entity.pdbx_description
1 polymer ?
#
loop_
_entity_poly.entity_id
_entity_poly.type
_entity_poly.pdbx_seq_one_letter_code
_entity_poly.pdbx_strand_id
1 'polypeptide(L)'
;MSCYSLPLKCNAAGLAPEHSMVLPERVASDDETMILQALTHPTDLAANVVAPDVIYSMPTGEVVVGKDTVLARWLMPSTATLRLLETPASLPARAMVIDKMAPGNERSLVVLKRREHDGLISSITEEMGHRKPTVPLAARAATNVFSSPTDRMMSPCSSKLQLAKRRHHMKAKPTKLFADHM
;
A
#
# COMPACT_ATOMS: atom_id res chain seq x y z
N MET A 1 13.02 15.59 -31.17
CA MET A 1 12.98 15.53 -29.69
C MET A 1 12.21 14.27 -29.31
N SER A 2 12.92 13.20 -28.95
CA SER A 2 12.30 11.93 -28.56
C SER A 2 11.98 11.99 -27.07
N CYS A 3 10.69 12.15 -26.74
CA CYS A 3 10.19 12.08 -25.39
C CYS A 3 10.16 10.60 -24.97
N TYR A 4 11.29 10.06 -24.51
CA TYR A 4 11.27 8.76 -23.85
C TYR A 4 10.54 8.90 -22.52
N SER A 5 9.27 8.48 -22.48
CA SER A 5 8.56 8.28 -21.22
C SER A 5 9.32 7.21 -20.44
N LEU A 6 9.84 7.56 -19.26
CA LEU A 6 10.43 6.57 -18.36
C LEU A 6 9.40 5.46 -18.12
N PRO A 7 9.81 4.18 -18.14
CA PRO A 7 8.90 3.07 -17.90
C PRO A 7 8.23 3.26 -16.55
N LEU A 8 6.89 3.22 -16.53
CA LEU A 8 6.09 3.25 -15.31
C LEU A 8 6.57 2.10 -14.41
N LYS A 9 7.08 2.46 -13.23
CA LYS A 9 7.57 1.50 -12.25
C LYS A 9 6.37 0.81 -11.61
N CYS A 10 5.98 -0.35 -12.12
CA CYS A 10 4.94 -1.17 -11.53
C CYS A 10 5.45 -1.98 -10.31
N ASN A 11 4.53 -2.42 -9.45
CA ASN A 11 4.79 -3.45 -8.44
C ASN A 11 4.89 -4.85 -9.07
N ALA A 12 5.23 -5.89 -8.30
CA ALA A 12 5.34 -7.26 -8.85
C ALA A 12 4.01 -7.78 -9.42
N ALA A 13 2.88 -7.23 -8.97
CA ALA A 13 1.57 -7.53 -9.53
C ALA A 13 1.27 -6.82 -10.87
N GLY A 14 2.19 -5.98 -11.37
CA GLY A 14 2.03 -5.23 -12.61
C GLY A 14 1.16 -3.97 -12.48
N LEU A 15 0.84 -3.56 -11.25
CA LEU A 15 0.06 -2.35 -10.96
C LEU A 15 0.97 -1.16 -10.71
N ALA A 16 0.55 0.02 -11.18
CA ALA A 16 1.17 1.26 -10.79
C ALA A 16 0.99 1.49 -9.27
N PRO A 17 2.01 2.01 -8.56
CA PRO A 17 1.95 2.20 -7.11
C PRO A 17 0.73 3.03 -6.66
N GLU A 18 0.44 4.11 -7.37
CA GLU A 18 -0.71 4.99 -7.13
C GLU A 18 -2.05 4.25 -7.24
N HIS A 19 -2.19 3.36 -8.22
CA HIS A 19 -3.42 2.60 -8.45
C HIS A 19 -3.57 1.48 -7.41
N SER A 20 -2.47 0.87 -7.01
CA SER A 20 -2.48 -0.24 -6.05
C SER A 20 -2.85 0.18 -4.62
N MET A 21 -2.75 1.45 -4.25
CA MET A 21 -2.86 1.91 -2.85
C MET A 21 -4.26 2.42 -2.47
N VAL A 22 -5.12 2.71 -3.45
CA VAL A 22 -6.40 3.41 -3.22
C VAL A 22 -7.58 2.66 -3.82
N LEU A 23 -7.43 1.37 -4.12
CA LEU A 23 -8.52 0.57 -4.68
C LEU A 23 -9.69 0.49 -3.68
N PRO A 24 -10.91 0.82 -4.11
CA PRO A 24 -12.08 0.65 -3.27
C PRO A 24 -12.41 -0.83 -3.12
N GLU A 25 -13.09 -1.15 -2.03
CA GLU A 25 -13.65 -2.48 -1.81
C GLU A 25 -14.85 -2.69 -2.72
N ARG A 26 -15.01 -3.90 -3.25
CA ARG A 26 -16.17 -4.28 -4.06
C ARG A 26 -16.77 -5.59 -3.58
N VAL A 27 -18.03 -5.81 -3.96
CA VAL A 27 -18.73 -7.06 -3.69
C VAL A 27 -18.20 -8.16 -4.61
N ALA A 28 -17.99 -9.35 -4.04
CA ALA A 28 -17.59 -10.54 -4.77
C ALA A 28 -18.79 -11.12 -5.54
N SER A 29 -18.53 -11.63 -6.74
CA SER A 29 -19.46 -12.54 -7.42
C SER A 29 -19.52 -13.90 -6.72
N ASP A 30 -20.50 -14.74 -7.06
CA ASP A 30 -20.66 -16.07 -6.44
C ASP A 30 -19.39 -16.95 -6.61
N ASP A 31 -18.81 -16.96 -7.81
CA ASP A 31 -17.56 -17.65 -8.14
C ASP A 31 -16.37 -17.14 -7.30
N GLU A 32 -16.24 -15.82 -7.20
CA GLU A 32 -15.19 -15.20 -6.37
C GLU A 32 -15.38 -15.46 -4.87
N THR A 33 -16.63 -15.57 -4.42
CA THR A 33 -16.96 -15.87 -3.03
C THR A 33 -16.50 -17.28 -2.67
N MET A 34 -16.69 -18.26 -3.55
CA MET A 34 -16.18 -19.62 -3.36
C MET A 34 -14.65 -19.62 -3.25
N ILE A 35 -13.97 -18.81 -4.08
CA ILE A 35 -12.50 -18.69 -4.03
C ILE A 35 -12.04 -18.05 -2.73
N LEU A 36 -12.67 -16.96 -2.28
CA LEU A 36 -12.32 -16.31 -1.00
C LEU A 36 -12.53 -17.26 0.19
N GLN A 37 -13.59 -18.07 0.16
CA GLN A 37 -13.82 -19.12 1.17
C GLN A 37 -12.73 -20.20 1.14
N ALA A 38 -12.36 -20.67 -0.05
CA ALA A 38 -11.29 -21.65 -0.23
C ALA A 38 -9.92 -21.13 0.24
N LEU A 39 -9.65 -19.83 0.07
CA LEU A 39 -8.40 -19.20 0.50
C LEU A 39 -8.32 -18.98 2.02
N THR A 40 -9.44 -18.69 2.68
CA THR A 40 -9.49 -18.49 4.15
C THR A 40 -9.43 -19.80 4.93
N HIS A 41 -9.96 -20.88 4.35
CA HIS A 41 -9.98 -22.20 4.94
C HIS A 41 -9.22 -23.16 4.04
N PRO A 42 -7.86 -23.25 4.18
CA PRO A 42 -7.03 -24.15 3.38
C PRO A 42 -7.38 -25.61 3.72
N THR A 43 -8.43 -26.07 3.07
CA THR A 43 -9.03 -27.41 3.10
C THR A 43 -8.96 -27.96 1.67
N ASP A 44 -9.56 -29.12 1.42
CA ASP A 44 -9.67 -29.69 0.07
C ASP A 44 -10.26 -28.71 -0.96
N LEU A 45 -11.02 -27.69 -0.51
CA LEU A 45 -11.55 -26.63 -1.37
C LEU A 45 -10.46 -25.78 -2.02
N ALA A 46 -9.35 -25.51 -1.33
CA ALA A 46 -8.23 -24.74 -1.87
C ALA A 46 -7.57 -25.47 -3.05
N ALA A 47 -7.52 -26.81 -2.98
CA ALA A 47 -7.00 -27.61 -4.07
C ALA A 47 -7.88 -27.51 -5.33
N ASN A 48 -9.18 -27.27 -5.21
CA ASN A 48 -10.10 -27.22 -6.35
C ASN A 48 -10.09 -25.88 -7.09
N VAL A 49 -9.56 -24.81 -6.49
CA VAL A 49 -9.51 -23.47 -7.09
C VAL A 49 -8.14 -23.12 -7.68
N VAL A 50 -7.13 -23.96 -7.42
CA VAL A 50 -5.73 -23.72 -7.83
C VAL A 50 -5.35 -24.63 -8.99
N ALA A 51 -4.75 -24.03 -10.04
CA ALA A 51 -4.26 -24.76 -11.20
C ALA A 51 -3.01 -25.60 -10.85
N PRO A 52 -2.77 -26.74 -11.53
CA PRO A 52 -1.61 -27.60 -11.26
C PRO A 52 -0.26 -26.90 -11.37
N ASP A 53 -0.15 -25.96 -12.31
CA ASP A 53 1.05 -25.19 -12.68
C ASP A 53 1.10 -23.80 -12.05
N VAL A 54 0.37 -23.59 -10.95
CA VAL A 54 0.30 -22.28 -10.29
C VAL A 54 1.68 -21.75 -9.92
N ILE A 55 1.85 -20.44 -10.08
CA ILE A 55 3.06 -19.72 -9.66
C ILE A 55 2.70 -18.76 -8.54
N TYR A 56 3.39 -18.87 -7.41
CA TYR A 56 3.27 -17.94 -6.29
C TYR A 56 4.54 -17.12 -6.12
N SER A 57 4.44 -15.81 -6.30
CA SER A 57 5.49 -14.84 -6.00
C SER A 57 5.29 -14.25 -4.61
N MET A 58 6.21 -14.59 -3.70
CA MET A 58 6.17 -14.17 -2.30
C MET A 58 6.72 -12.75 -2.11
N PRO A 59 6.35 -12.05 -1.03
CA PRO A 59 6.88 -10.72 -0.73
C PRO A 59 8.39 -10.71 -0.45
N THR A 60 8.95 -11.86 -0.08
CA THR A 60 10.39 -12.06 0.14
C THR A 60 11.19 -12.09 -1.17
N GLY A 61 10.51 -12.13 -2.32
CA GLY A 61 11.12 -12.34 -3.64
C GLY A 61 11.28 -13.81 -4.02
N GLU A 62 10.92 -14.75 -3.13
CA GLU A 62 10.87 -16.17 -3.47
C GLU A 62 9.73 -16.47 -4.45
N VAL A 63 9.96 -17.40 -5.37
CA VAL A 63 8.95 -17.89 -6.31
C VAL A 63 8.75 -19.37 -6.07
N VAL A 64 7.50 -19.76 -5.80
CA VAL A 64 7.07 -21.15 -5.61
C VAL A 64 6.24 -21.56 -6.80
N VAL A 65 6.49 -22.76 -7.34
CA VAL A 65 5.80 -23.26 -8.53
C VAL A 65 5.22 -24.64 -8.24
N GLY A 66 3.99 -24.85 -8.67
CA GLY A 66 3.26 -26.11 -8.55
C GLY A 66 2.23 -26.08 -7.43
N LYS A 67 1.09 -26.72 -7.67
CA LYS A 67 -0.05 -26.72 -6.76
C LYS A 67 0.30 -27.17 -5.34
N ASP A 68 0.99 -28.30 -5.18
CA ASP A 68 1.23 -28.87 -3.84
C ASP A 68 2.20 -28.00 -3.02
N THR A 69 3.23 -27.45 -3.67
CA THR A 69 4.21 -26.56 -3.02
C THR A 69 3.58 -25.22 -2.67
N VAL A 70 2.74 -24.68 -3.56
CA VAL A 70 1.97 -23.47 -3.31
C VAL A 70 0.99 -23.70 -2.18
N LEU A 71 0.20 -24.77 -2.16
CA LEU A 71 -0.75 -25.03 -1.06
C LEU A 71 -0.04 -25.25 0.29
N ALA A 72 1.13 -25.90 0.29
CA ALA A 72 1.93 -26.06 1.51
C ALA A 72 2.52 -24.74 2.03
N ARG A 73 2.85 -23.79 1.15
CA ARG A 73 3.48 -22.51 1.52
C ARG A 73 2.47 -21.37 1.68
N TRP A 74 1.40 -21.38 0.90
CA TRP A 74 0.26 -20.48 0.91
C TRP A 74 -0.72 -20.87 2.03
N LEU A 75 -0.18 -21.13 3.22
CA LEU A 75 -0.96 -21.16 4.44
C LEU A 75 -1.36 -19.71 4.74
N MET A 76 -2.46 -19.28 4.15
CA MET A 76 -3.15 -18.10 4.67
C MET A 76 -3.42 -18.34 6.15
N PRO A 77 -2.97 -17.44 7.05
CA PRO A 77 -3.32 -17.56 8.45
C PRO A 77 -4.84 -17.60 8.52
N SER A 78 -5.42 -18.58 9.21
CA SER A 78 -6.88 -18.68 9.40
C SER A 78 -7.49 -17.44 10.06
N THR A 79 -6.64 -16.61 10.67
CA THR A 79 -6.95 -15.33 11.31
C THR A 79 -6.82 -14.12 10.38
N ALA A 80 -6.39 -14.30 9.13
CA ALA A 80 -6.26 -13.21 8.18
C ALA A 80 -7.64 -12.81 7.62
N THR A 81 -7.90 -11.51 7.57
CA THR A 81 -9.09 -10.99 6.91
C THR A 81 -8.79 -10.67 5.46
N LEU A 82 -9.69 -11.06 4.57
CA LEU A 82 -9.59 -10.81 3.13
C LEU A 82 -10.68 -9.84 2.70
N ARG A 83 -10.29 -8.81 1.95
CA ARG A 83 -11.23 -7.87 1.32
C ARG A 83 -10.97 -7.81 -0.17
N LEU A 84 -12.03 -8.01 -0.95
CA LEU A 84 -11.93 -7.94 -2.40
C LEU A 84 -11.95 -6.48 -2.86
N LEU A 85 -10.94 -6.10 -3.63
CA LEU A 85 -10.79 -4.76 -4.16
C LEU A 85 -11.25 -4.72 -5.62
N GLU A 86 -11.51 -3.51 -6.10
CA GLU A 86 -11.76 -3.25 -7.51
C GLU A 86 -10.59 -3.73 -8.36
N THR A 87 -10.89 -4.50 -9.41
CA THR A 87 -9.87 -5.04 -10.31
C THR A 87 -9.54 -4.00 -11.38
N PRO A 88 -8.30 -3.49 -11.45
CA PRO A 88 -7.91 -2.52 -12.48
C PRO A 88 -7.95 -3.14 -13.87
N ALA A 89 -8.33 -2.34 -14.88
CA ALA A 89 -8.39 -2.77 -16.28
C ALA A 89 -7.02 -3.19 -16.88
N SER A 90 -5.92 -2.87 -16.21
CA SER A 90 -4.58 -3.33 -16.60
C SER A 90 -4.32 -4.80 -16.29
N LEU A 91 -5.15 -5.43 -15.46
CA LEU A 91 -5.05 -6.85 -15.14
C LEU A 91 -5.86 -7.69 -16.13
N PRO A 92 -5.47 -8.96 -16.35
CA PRO A 92 -6.21 -9.86 -17.23
C PRO A 92 -7.64 -10.10 -16.72
N ALA A 93 -8.51 -10.55 -17.63
CA ALA A 93 -9.87 -10.92 -17.29
C ALA A 93 -9.91 -11.91 -16.13
N ARG A 94 -10.92 -11.80 -15.28
CA ARG A 94 -11.12 -12.64 -14.07
C ARG A 94 -10.01 -12.49 -13.01
N ALA A 95 -9.10 -11.53 -13.14
CA ALA A 95 -8.15 -11.25 -12.07
C ALA A 95 -8.87 -10.74 -10.81
N MET A 96 -8.36 -11.17 -9.65
CA MET A 96 -8.85 -10.73 -8.35
C MET A 96 -7.74 -9.98 -7.63
N VAL A 97 -8.10 -8.85 -7.03
CA VAL A 97 -7.19 -8.06 -6.19
C VAL A 97 -7.73 -8.08 -4.78
N ILE A 98 -6.91 -8.53 -3.83
CA ILE A 98 -7.34 -8.78 -2.46
C ILE A 98 -6.42 -8.01 -1.52
N ASP A 99 -7.02 -7.26 -0.59
CA ASP A 99 -6.34 -6.74 0.59
C ASP A 99 -6.36 -7.84 1.66
N LYS A 100 -5.19 -8.39 1.94
CA LYS A 100 -4.97 -9.38 3.00
C LYS A 100 -4.43 -8.65 4.23
N MET A 101 -5.17 -8.75 5.33
CA MET A 101 -4.75 -8.20 6.61
C MET A 101 -4.43 -9.35 7.58
N ALA A 102 -3.15 -9.51 7.87
CA ALA A 102 -2.64 -10.48 8.81
C ALA A 102 -2.84 -10.02 10.27
N PRO A 103 -2.87 -10.95 11.24
CA PRO A 103 -2.87 -10.61 12.66
C PRO A 103 -1.61 -9.77 12.98
N GLY A 104 -1.81 -8.57 13.55
CA GLY A 104 -0.73 -7.58 13.73
C GLY A 104 -0.84 -6.35 12.83
N ASN A 105 -1.93 -6.21 12.07
CA ASN A 105 -2.20 -5.06 11.19
C ASN A 105 -1.20 -4.91 10.03
N GLU A 106 -0.48 -5.98 9.72
CA GLU A 106 0.30 -6.09 8.49
C GLU A 106 -0.66 -6.32 7.33
N ARG A 107 -0.51 -5.49 6.29
CA ARG A 107 -1.35 -5.53 5.10
C ARG A 107 -0.52 -5.89 3.89
N SER A 108 -1.02 -6.82 3.10
CA SER A 108 -0.45 -7.19 1.81
C SER A 108 -1.51 -7.12 0.72
N LEU A 109 -1.08 -6.71 -0.47
CA LEU A 109 -1.88 -6.79 -1.68
C LEU A 109 -1.61 -8.15 -2.31
N VAL A 110 -2.67 -8.93 -2.48
CA VAL A 110 -2.61 -10.20 -3.19
C VAL A 110 -3.31 -10.03 -4.53
N VAL A 111 -2.61 -10.33 -5.62
CA VAL A 111 -3.20 -10.37 -6.96
C VAL A 111 -3.25 -11.80 -7.44
N LEU A 112 -4.45 -12.27 -7.73
CA LEU A 112 -4.71 -13.60 -8.29
C LEU A 112 -5.06 -13.44 -9.77
N LYS A 113 -4.30 -14.12 -10.63
CA LYS A 113 -4.63 -14.26 -12.04
C LYS A 113 -5.25 -15.63 -12.26
N ARG A 114 -6.37 -15.65 -12.96
CA ARG A 114 -7.16 -16.84 -13.22
C ARG A 114 -7.14 -17.13 -14.71
N ARG A 115 -7.13 -18.41 -15.07
CA ARG A 115 -7.18 -18.81 -16.47
C ARG A 115 -8.57 -18.57 -17.04
N GLU A 116 -8.64 -18.22 -18.31
CA GLU A 116 -9.92 -17.90 -18.94
C GLU A 116 -10.82 -19.13 -19.10
N HIS A 117 -10.25 -20.29 -19.43
CA HIS A 117 -10.99 -21.50 -19.78
C HIS A 117 -11.63 -22.24 -18.60
N ASP A 118 -10.89 -22.46 -17.51
CA ASP A 118 -11.33 -23.22 -16.33
C ASP A 118 -11.61 -22.33 -15.11
N GLY A 119 -11.16 -21.07 -15.13
CA GLY A 119 -11.28 -20.17 -13.99
C GLY A 119 -10.36 -20.49 -12.81
N LEU A 120 -9.42 -21.42 -12.95
CA LEU A 120 -8.48 -21.79 -11.90
C LEU A 120 -7.40 -20.72 -11.74
N ILE A 121 -6.89 -20.57 -10.52
CA ILE A 121 -5.80 -19.66 -10.20
C ILE A 121 -4.50 -20.19 -10.79
N SER A 122 -3.92 -19.46 -11.74
CA SER A 122 -2.63 -19.78 -12.37
C SER A 122 -1.47 -18.98 -11.80
N SER A 123 -1.73 -17.80 -11.23
CA SER A 123 -0.67 -16.99 -10.64
C SER A 123 -1.18 -16.22 -9.43
N ILE A 124 -0.35 -16.19 -8.40
CA ILE A 124 -0.54 -15.49 -7.14
C ILE A 124 0.66 -14.58 -6.94
N THR A 125 0.43 -13.31 -6.70
CA THR A 125 1.49 -12.35 -6.39
C THR A 125 1.13 -11.61 -5.12
N GLU A 126 1.96 -11.72 -4.08
CA GLU A 126 1.76 -11.04 -2.80
C GLU A 126 2.81 -9.94 -2.61
N GLU A 127 2.36 -8.75 -2.25
CA GLU A 127 3.17 -7.56 -2.03
C GLU A 127 2.90 -6.99 -0.64
N MET A 128 3.94 -6.75 0.16
CA MET A 128 3.78 -6.19 1.51
C MET A 128 3.58 -4.67 1.50
N GLY A 129 2.95 -4.16 2.56
CA GLY A 129 2.83 -2.71 2.78
C GLY A 129 1.69 -2.05 2.00
N HIS A 130 0.71 -2.82 1.55
CA HIS A 130 -0.50 -2.30 0.93
C HIS A 130 -1.27 -1.43 1.93
N ARG A 131 -1.66 -0.22 1.52
CA ARG A 131 -2.29 0.78 2.41
C ARG A 131 -1.58 0.85 3.77
N LYS A 132 -0.29 1.25 3.80
CA LYS A 132 0.33 1.69 5.06
C LYS A 132 -0.66 2.64 5.75
N PRO A 133 -1.06 2.40 7.01
CA PRO A 133 -1.92 3.33 7.72
C PRO A 133 -1.27 4.69 7.58
N THR A 134 -1.96 5.62 6.92
CA THR A 134 -1.57 7.00 6.85
C THR A 134 -1.54 7.47 8.30
N VAL A 135 -0.36 7.44 8.91
CA VAL A 135 -0.09 8.17 10.13
C VAL A 135 -0.64 9.58 9.86
N PRO A 136 -1.54 10.11 10.71
CA PRO A 136 -2.24 11.36 10.44
C PRO A 136 -1.25 12.43 10.00
N LEU A 137 -1.65 13.24 9.01
CA LEU A 137 -0.79 14.23 8.34
C LEU A 137 0.03 15.08 9.33
N ALA A 138 -0.54 15.35 10.52
CA ALA A 138 0.09 16.03 11.65
C ALA A 138 1.39 15.37 12.15
N ALA A 139 1.50 14.04 12.15
CA ALA A 139 2.69 13.31 12.58
C ALA A 139 3.73 13.09 11.45
N ARG A 140 3.35 13.27 10.17
CA ARG A 140 4.31 13.33 9.04
C ARG A 140 5.11 14.63 9.02
N ALA A 141 4.52 15.74 9.49
CA ALA A 141 5.22 17.01 9.61
C ALA A 141 6.35 16.99 10.66
N ALA A 142 6.40 15.99 11.54
CA ALA A 142 7.40 15.88 12.59
C ALA A 142 8.65 15.07 12.19
N THR A 143 8.62 14.26 11.13
CA THR A 143 9.68 13.28 10.84
C THR A 143 10.36 13.42 9.49
N ASN A 144 9.82 14.20 8.55
CA ASN A 144 10.50 14.51 7.29
C ASN A 144 11.12 15.90 7.32
N VAL A 145 12.18 16.07 8.10
CA VAL A 145 13.16 17.12 7.82
C VAL A 145 14.20 16.49 6.91
N PHE A 146 13.95 16.51 5.60
CA PHE A 146 15.03 16.41 4.61
C PHE A 146 15.95 17.61 4.87
N SER A 147 16.93 17.43 5.75
CA SER A 147 17.95 18.44 6.03
C SER A 147 19.03 18.22 5.00
N SER A 148 19.07 19.03 3.96
CA SER A 148 20.28 19.09 3.15
C SER A 148 21.46 19.48 4.06
N PRO A 149 22.67 18.91 3.90
CA PRO A 149 23.85 19.38 4.64
C PRO A 149 24.09 20.90 4.49
N THR A 150 23.57 21.51 3.43
CA THR A 150 23.58 22.96 3.19
C THR A 150 22.38 23.73 3.75
N ASP A 151 21.29 23.10 4.19
CA ASP A 151 20.12 23.83 4.75
C ASP A 151 20.46 24.52 6.09
N ARG A 152 21.51 24.05 6.78
CA ARG A 152 22.03 24.71 7.99
C ARG A 152 23.12 25.74 7.69
N MET A 153 23.56 25.90 6.44
CA MET A 153 24.52 26.93 6.05
C MET A 153 23.78 28.25 5.81
N MET A 154 23.29 28.85 6.89
CA MET A 154 22.83 30.24 6.82
C MET A 154 24.05 31.16 6.76
N SER A 155 24.07 32.05 5.76
CA SER A 155 25.07 33.10 5.71
C SER A 155 24.99 33.98 6.98
N PRO A 156 26.11 34.59 7.41
CA PRO A 156 26.11 35.50 8.57
C PRO A 156 25.04 36.60 8.47
N CYS A 157 24.72 37.02 7.25
CA CYS A 157 23.70 38.02 6.96
C CYS A 157 22.27 37.51 7.22
N SER A 158 21.94 36.29 6.78
CA SER A 158 20.62 35.67 7.01
C SER A 158 20.36 35.38 8.50
N SER A 159 21.39 34.99 9.25
CA SER A 159 21.28 34.70 10.68
C SER A 159 20.92 35.96 11.50
N LYS A 160 21.53 37.12 11.16
CA LYS A 160 21.25 38.40 11.80
C LYS A 160 19.82 38.91 11.50
N LEU A 161 19.35 38.70 10.28
CA LEU A 161 17.99 39.06 9.86
C LEU A 161 16.93 38.25 10.61
N GLN A 162 17.16 36.94 10.79
CA GLN A 162 16.23 36.08 11.55
C GLN A 162 16.19 36.41 13.04
N LEU A 163 17.33 36.74 13.65
CA LEU A 163 17.39 37.18 15.05
C LEU A 163 16.60 38.48 15.28
N ALA A 164 16.72 39.44 14.36
CA ALA A 164 15.96 40.69 14.42
C ALA A 164 14.44 40.44 14.27
N LYS A 165 14.02 39.62 13.30
CA LYS A 165 12.61 39.26 13.10
C LYS A 165 12.02 38.57 14.33
N ARG A 166 12.75 37.65 14.97
CA ARG A 166 12.30 37.00 16.23
C ARG A 166 12.16 37.98 17.39
N ARG A 167 13.09 38.93 17.55
CA ARG A 167 12.98 39.97 18.59
C ARG A 167 11.76 40.87 18.41
N HIS A 168 11.40 41.22 17.17
CA HIS A 168 10.19 42.01 16.92
C HIS A 168 8.90 41.21 17.13
N HIS A 169 8.91 39.90 16.88
CA HIS A 169 7.75 39.04 17.12
C HIS A 169 7.46 38.79 18.61
N MET A 170 8.48 38.85 19.46
CA MET A 170 8.34 38.74 20.92
C MET A 170 8.04 40.06 21.63
N LYS A 171 8.03 41.19 20.91
CA LYS A 171 7.47 42.42 21.46
C LYS A 171 5.95 42.28 21.42
N ALA A 172 5.37 41.87 22.54
CA ALA A 172 3.94 41.88 22.75
C ALA A 172 3.36 43.24 22.34
N LYS A 173 2.24 43.23 21.61
CA LYS A 173 1.44 44.44 21.41
C LYS A 173 1.02 44.93 22.80
N PRO A 174 1.14 46.22 23.14
CA PRO A 174 0.63 46.71 24.42
C PRO A 174 -0.89 46.48 24.48
N THR A 175 -1.34 45.56 25.34
CA THR A 175 -2.74 45.11 25.42
C THR A 175 -3.63 46.02 26.28
N LYS A 176 -3.28 47.30 26.47
CA LYS A 176 -4.16 48.27 27.16
C LYS A 176 -4.02 49.64 26.49
N LEU A 177 -4.99 49.97 25.63
CA LEU A 177 -5.11 51.29 24.98
C LEU A 177 -6.08 52.23 25.71
N PHE A 178 -6.76 51.78 26.76
CA PHE A 178 -7.61 52.63 27.58
C PHE A 178 -7.32 52.36 29.06
N ALA A 179 -6.95 53.42 29.78
CA ALA A 179 -7.00 53.45 31.22
C ALA A 179 -8.48 53.56 31.63
N ASP A 180 -8.94 52.66 32.50
CA ASP A 180 -10.20 52.85 33.22
C ASP A 180 -10.08 54.14 34.05
N HIS A 181 -10.81 55.16 33.64
CA HIS A 181 -11.08 56.31 34.51
C HIS A 181 -12.29 55.95 35.37
N MET A 182 -12.05 55.87 36.68
CA MET A 182 -13.08 56.18 37.68
C MET A 182 -13.47 57.65 37.59
#